data_AF-A0A967N4N3-F1
#
_entry.id   AF-A0A967N4N3-F1
#
_cell.length_a   1.000
_cell.length_b   1.000
_cell.length_c   1.000
_cell.angle_alpha   90.00
_cell.angle_beta   90.00
_cell.angle_gamma   90.00
#
_symmetry.space_group_name_H-M   'P 1'
#
loop_
_entity.id
_entity.type
_entity.pdbx_description
1 polymer ?
#
loop_
_entity_poly.entity_id
_entity_poly.type
_entity_poly.pdbx_seq_one_letter_code
_entity_poly.pdbx_strand_id
1 'polypeptide(L)'
;NTPFEPGSTLKPFTVAALLKHDLASMSDSVDVENGVWVVAGRPIHDVHTQGVMTVREALMKSSNVGIAKAALPLPPGLQYENLRDFGFGTPTGIELPGEVPGTLRLPEEWSAQSPASLAIGYEIS
;
A
#
# COMPACT_ATOMS: atom_id res chain seq x y z
N ASN A 1 -14.43 -15.01 12.87
CA ASN A 1 -13.50 -14.65 11.79
C ASN A 1 -13.79 -13.25 11.35
N THR A 2 -13.06 -12.28 11.90
CA THR A 2 -13.25 -10.87 11.57
C THR A 2 -12.04 -10.44 10.75
N PRO A 3 -12.21 -10.12 9.47
CA PRO A 3 -11.15 -9.50 8.66
C PRO A 3 -10.61 -8.25 9.35
N PHE A 4 -9.31 -8.01 9.24
CA PHE A 4 -8.65 -6.86 9.86
C PHE A 4 -7.70 -6.20 8.86
N GLU A 5 -7.47 -4.91 9.02
CA GLU A 5 -6.56 -4.18 8.14
C GLU A 5 -5.12 -4.67 8.34
N PRO A 6 -4.43 -5.12 7.28
CA PRO A 6 -3.08 -5.70 7.38
C PRO A 6 -2.02 -4.67 7.78
N GLY A 7 -2.29 -3.38 7.54
CA GLY A 7 -1.37 -2.29 7.80
C GLY A 7 -0.02 -2.50 7.12
N SER A 8 1.07 -2.26 7.84
CA SER A 8 2.43 -2.31 7.28
C SER A 8 2.84 -3.65 6.68
N THR A 9 2.15 -4.75 7.01
CA THR A 9 2.40 -6.05 6.39
C THR A 9 2.06 -6.08 4.89
N LEU A 10 1.28 -5.10 4.40
CA LEU A 10 0.93 -4.99 2.99
C LEU A 10 1.99 -4.28 2.13
N LYS A 11 2.86 -3.45 2.72
CA LYS A 11 3.88 -2.66 2.01
C LYS A 11 4.77 -3.46 1.06
N PRO A 12 5.22 -4.69 1.38
CA PRO A 12 5.99 -5.51 0.44
C PRO A 12 5.23 -5.79 -0.87
N PHE A 13 3.91 -5.98 -0.83
CA PHE A 13 3.10 -6.22 -2.04
C PHE A 13 2.97 -4.96 -2.89
N THR A 14 2.90 -3.79 -2.27
CA THR A 14 2.97 -2.49 -2.97
C THR A 14 4.32 -2.32 -3.66
N VAL A 15 5.43 -2.59 -2.95
CA VAL A 15 6.78 -2.51 -3.54
C VAL A 15 6.93 -3.52 -4.67
N ALA A 16 6.42 -4.75 -4.50
CA ALA A 16 6.43 -5.76 -5.56
C ALA A 16 5.71 -5.28 -6.83
N ALA A 17 4.58 -4.59 -6.71
CA ALA A 17 3.87 -3.99 -7.84
C ALA A 17 4.74 -2.97 -8.58
N LEU A 18 5.40 -2.08 -7.83
CA LEU A 18 6.27 -1.04 -8.40
C LEU A 18 7.44 -1.63 -9.17
N LEU A 19 8.08 -2.67 -8.61
CA LEU A 19 9.19 -3.36 -9.27
C LEU A 19 8.71 -4.16 -10.49
N LYS A 20 7.57 -4.86 -10.39
CA LYS A 20 7.00 -5.67 -11.49
C LYS A 20 6.69 -4.84 -12.73
N HIS A 21 6.30 -3.59 -12.54
CA HIS A 21 5.88 -2.68 -13.61
C HIS A 21 6.94 -1.60 -13.95
N ASP A 22 8.17 -1.74 -13.45
CA ASP A 22 9.28 -0.80 -13.66
C ASP A 22 8.92 0.66 -13.31
N LEU A 23 8.04 0.85 -12.32
CA LEU A 23 7.58 2.17 -11.86
C LEU A 23 8.48 2.78 -10.78
N ALA A 24 9.29 1.94 -10.13
CA ALA A 24 10.35 2.35 -9.22
C ALA A 24 11.41 1.26 -9.12
N SER A 25 12.61 1.63 -8.67
CA SER A 25 13.68 0.74 -8.23
C SER A 25 13.87 0.83 -6.71
N MET A 26 14.42 -0.23 -6.11
CA MET A 26 14.82 -0.24 -4.70
C MET A 26 15.84 0.84 -4.33
N SER A 27 16.58 1.38 -5.31
CA SER A 27 17.54 2.48 -5.12
C SER A 27 16.94 3.87 -5.29
N ASP A 28 15.70 3.98 -5.78
CA ASP A 28 15.10 5.28 -6.05
C ASP A 28 14.86 6.03 -4.74
N SER A 29 15.15 7.32 -4.77
CA SER A 29 15.03 8.19 -3.61
C SER A 29 13.66 8.83 -3.54
N VAL A 30 13.11 8.86 -2.33
CA VAL A 30 11.82 9.46 -1.99
C VAL A 30 12.05 10.47 -0.88
N ASP A 31 11.64 11.71 -1.11
CA ASP A 31 11.56 12.73 -0.07
C ASP A 31 10.37 12.40 0.85
N VAL A 32 10.63 12.11 2.12
CA VAL A 32 9.61 11.77 3.11
C VAL A 32 9.21 12.96 3.99
N GLU A 33 9.60 14.18 3.62
CA GLU A 33 9.14 15.45 4.23
C GLU A 33 9.29 15.47 5.76
N ASN A 34 10.42 14.98 6.26
CA ASN A 34 10.69 14.88 7.71
C ASN A 34 9.65 14.03 8.46
N GLY A 35 9.04 13.06 7.77
CA GLY A 35 8.12 12.08 8.35
C GLY A 35 6.66 12.49 8.36
N VAL A 36 6.28 13.61 7.72
CA VAL A 36 4.87 14.00 7.57
C VAL A 36 4.61 14.47 6.15
N TRP A 37 3.64 13.85 5.49
CA TRP A 37 3.22 14.25 4.15
C TRP A 37 1.69 14.34 4.08
N VAL A 38 1.16 15.41 3.47
CA VAL A 38 -0.28 15.59 3.30
C VAL A 38 -0.70 15.18 1.89
N VAL A 39 -1.56 14.16 1.81
CA VAL A 39 -2.14 13.66 0.57
C VAL A 39 -3.65 13.81 0.61
N ALA A 40 -4.20 14.50 -0.40
CA ALA A 40 -5.65 14.77 -0.51
C ALA A 40 -6.28 15.26 0.82
N GLY A 41 -5.60 16.18 1.51
CA GLY A 41 -6.06 16.78 2.77
C GLY A 41 -5.85 15.92 4.02
N ARG A 42 -5.32 14.70 3.90
CA ARG A 42 -5.02 13.81 5.04
C ARG A 42 -3.51 13.73 5.28
N PRO A 43 -3.03 13.94 6.53
CA PRO A 43 -1.64 13.72 6.86
C PRO A 43 -1.33 12.22 7.00
N ILE A 44 -0.20 11.80 6.44
CA ILE A 44 0.44 10.50 6.66
C ILE A 44 1.69 10.76 7.50
N HIS A 45 1.87 9.94 8.53
CA HIS A 45 2.96 10.08 9.49
C HIS A 45 3.87 8.86 9.48
N ASP A 46 5.16 9.13 9.56
CA ASP A 46 6.19 8.15 9.93
C ASP A 46 6.53 8.25 11.42
N VAL A 47 7.07 7.15 11.94
CA VAL A 47 7.59 7.09 13.32
C VAL A 47 8.91 7.86 13.45
N HIS A 48 9.69 7.95 12.37
CA HIS A 48 11.03 8.55 12.38
C HIS A 48 11.09 9.76 11.45
N THR A 49 11.82 10.78 11.86
CA THR A 49 12.09 11.96 11.03
C THR A 49 13.31 11.70 10.15
N GLN A 50 13.12 11.75 8.83
CA GLN A 50 14.18 11.67 7.83
C GLN A 50 13.80 12.59 6.66
N GLY A 51 14.79 13.18 5.98
CA GLY A 51 14.51 14.00 4.80
C GLY A 51 14.22 13.14 3.58
N VAL A 52 15.24 12.42 3.10
CA VAL A 52 15.15 11.56 1.91
C VAL A 52 15.55 10.14 2.29
N MET A 53 14.87 9.14 1.74
CA MET A 53 15.26 7.73 1.86
C MET A 53 15.00 6.96 0.57
N THR A 54 15.72 5.88 0.36
CA THR A 54 15.47 4.96 -0.76
C THR A 54 14.18 4.16 -0.56
N VAL A 55 13.58 3.64 -1.63
CA VAL A 55 12.45 2.69 -1.54
C VAL A 55 12.80 1.48 -0.67
N ARG A 56 14.05 1.00 -0.75
CA ARG A 56 14.58 -0.05 0.15
C ARG A 56 14.51 0.37 1.61
N GLU A 57 15.02 1.55 1.95
CA GLU A 57 14.98 2.06 3.32
C GLU A 57 13.54 2.29 3.80
N ALA A 58 12.66 2.78 2.92
CA ALA A 58 11.25 2.96 3.22
C ALA A 58 10.59 1.62 3.60
N LEU A 59 10.88 0.55 2.86
CA LEU A 59 10.40 -0.78 3.22
C LEU A 59 11.04 -1.29 4.52
N MET A 60 12.36 -1.16 4.67
CA MET A 60 13.10 -1.63 5.86
C MET A 60 12.66 -0.92 7.15
N LYS A 61 12.44 0.39 7.09
CA LYS A 61 12.01 1.21 8.23
C LYS A 61 10.49 1.27 8.36
N SER A 62 9.76 0.59 7.48
CA SER A 62 8.30 0.64 7.39
C SER A 62 7.77 2.08 7.34
N SER A 63 8.41 2.94 6.55
CA SER A 63 7.96 4.32 6.32
C SER A 63 6.63 4.32 5.58
N ASN A 64 5.57 4.85 6.20
CA ASN A 64 4.28 5.07 5.56
C ASN A 64 4.40 6.13 4.47
N VAL A 65 5.07 7.25 4.77
CA VAL A 65 5.25 8.35 3.82
C VAL A 65 6.04 7.88 2.61
N GLY A 66 7.15 7.18 2.84
CA GLY A 66 8.03 6.66 1.79
C GLY A 66 7.31 5.68 0.87
N ILE A 67 6.58 4.71 1.41
CA ILE A 67 5.84 3.75 0.59
C ILE A 67 4.66 4.41 -0.13
N ALA A 68 3.88 5.25 0.56
CA ALA A 68 2.73 5.93 -0.06
C ALA A 68 3.16 6.87 -1.20
N LYS A 69 4.29 7.58 -1.05
CA LYS A 69 4.86 8.40 -2.12
C LYS A 69 5.48 7.59 -3.25
N ALA A 70 6.21 6.52 -2.94
CA ALA A 70 6.75 5.62 -3.95
C ALA A 70 5.65 4.99 -4.82
N ALA A 71 4.45 4.84 -4.26
CA ALA A 71 3.27 4.31 -4.94
C ALA A 71 2.51 5.32 -5.82
N LEU A 72 2.84 6.62 -5.79
CA LEU A 72 2.19 7.63 -6.64
C LEU A 72 2.13 7.32 -8.15
N PRO A 73 3.19 6.77 -8.79
CA PRO A 73 3.13 6.39 -10.20
C PRO A 73 2.29 5.13 -10.47
N LEU A 74 1.85 4.40 -9.44
CA LEU A 74 1.08 3.16 -9.61
C LEU A 74 -0.38 3.48 -9.99
N PRO A 75 -0.84 3.14 -11.21
CA PRO A 75 -2.22 3.37 -11.61
C PRO A 75 -3.20 2.57 -10.74
N PRO A 76 -4.39 3.10 -10.41
CA PRO A 76 -5.37 2.40 -9.58
C PRO A 76 -5.75 0.99 -10.07
N GLY A 77 -5.86 0.82 -11.41
CA GLY A 77 -6.12 -0.48 -12.02
C GLY A 77 -5.03 -1.52 -11.72
N LEU A 78 -3.75 -1.13 -11.87
CA LEU A 78 -2.62 -2.01 -11.58
C LEU A 78 -2.48 -2.27 -10.07
N GLN A 79 -2.76 -1.27 -9.23
CA GLN A 79 -2.75 -1.45 -7.78
C GLN A 79 -3.80 -2.48 -7.35
N TYR A 80 -5.03 -2.36 -7.86
CA TYR A 80 -6.11 -3.31 -7.60
C TYR A 80 -5.78 -4.70 -8.12
N GLU A 81 -5.36 -4.82 -9.38
CA GLU A 81 -4.98 -6.09 -9.99
C GLU A 81 -3.88 -6.78 -9.20
N ASN A 82 -2.82 -6.06 -8.80
CA ASN A 82 -1.76 -6.61 -7.98
C ASN A 82 -2.28 -7.17 -6.64
N LEU A 83 -3.16 -6.45 -5.94
CA LEU A 83 -3.75 -6.93 -4.70
C LEU A 83 -4.64 -8.16 -4.93
N ARG A 84 -5.40 -8.20 -6.03
CA ARG A 84 -6.20 -9.35 -6.44
C ARG A 84 -5.34 -10.57 -6.77
N ASP A 85 -4.23 -10.37 -7.48
CA ASP A 85 -3.27 -11.43 -7.84
C ASP A 85 -2.67 -12.11 -6.60
N PHE A 86 -2.48 -11.36 -5.51
CA PHE A 86 -2.05 -11.89 -4.22
C PHE A 86 -3.20 -12.48 -3.37
N GLY A 87 -4.44 -12.45 -3.87
CA GLY A 87 -5.60 -13.08 -3.26
C GLY A 87 -6.43 -12.17 -2.34
N PHE A 88 -6.08 -10.90 -2.16
CA PHE A 88 -6.83 -10.00 -1.28
C PHE A 88 -8.27 -9.76 -1.80
N GLY A 89 -9.24 -9.77 -0.89
CA GLY A 89 -10.66 -9.67 -1.23
C GLY A 89 -11.23 -10.91 -1.95
N THR A 90 -10.51 -12.03 -1.98
CA THR A 90 -10.96 -13.29 -2.60
C THR A 90 -11.05 -14.39 -1.55
N PRO A 91 -12.08 -15.26 -1.58
CA PRO A 91 -12.07 -16.49 -0.81
C PRO A 91 -10.83 -17.32 -1.18
N THR A 92 -10.22 -17.96 -0.19
CA THR A 92 -9.05 -18.83 -0.37
C THR A 92 -9.38 -20.10 -1.15
N GLY A 93 -10.67 -20.44 -1.26
CA GLY A 93 -11.15 -21.66 -1.92
C GLY A 93 -11.06 -22.90 -1.02
N ILE A 94 -10.74 -22.73 0.26
CA ILE A 94 -10.76 -23.80 1.26
C ILE A 94 -12.20 -23.93 1.78
N GLU A 95 -12.71 -25.16 1.88
CA GLU A 95 -14.05 -25.45 2.41
C GLU A 95 -14.11 -25.30 3.94
N LEU A 96 -13.91 -24.08 4.44
CA LEU A 96 -14.07 -23.73 5.85
C LEU A 96 -15.41 -23.01 6.07
N PRO A 97 -16.32 -23.55 6.89
CA PRO A 97 -17.54 -22.85 7.26
C PRO A 97 -17.22 -21.50 7.93
N GLY A 98 -17.73 -20.40 7.37
CA GLY A 98 -17.54 -19.05 7.92
C GLY A 98 -16.24 -18.36 7.50
N GLU A 99 -15.65 -18.74 6.37
CA GLU A 99 -14.66 -17.92 5.68
C GLU A 99 -15.27 -16.56 5.30
N VAL A 100 -14.49 -15.49 5.50
CA VAL A 100 -14.84 -14.14 5.07
C VAL A 100 -13.70 -13.64 4.18
N PRO A 101 -13.96 -13.26 2.92
CA PRO A 101 -12.91 -12.90 1.96
C PRO A 101 -12.24 -11.55 2.22
N GLY A 102 -12.69 -10.83 3.26
CA GLY A 102 -12.28 -9.45 3.50
C GLY A 102 -12.91 -8.47 2.52
N THR A 103 -12.33 -7.28 2.38
CA THR A 103 -12.86 -6.21 1.53
C THR A 103 -11.75 -5.60 0.67
N LEU A 104 -11.98 -5.54 -0.64
CA LEU A 104 -11.18 -4.73 -1.58
C LEU A 104 -12.13 -4.12 -2.63
N ARG A 105 -12.39 -2.82 -2.50
CA ARG A 105 -13.31 -2.08 -3.38
C ARG A 105 -12.76 -1.94 -4.80
N LEU A 106 -13.64 -1.80 -5.78
CA LEU A 106 -13.24 -1.53 -7.16
C LEU A 106 -12.60 -0.13 -7.27
N PRO A 107 -11.63 0.08 -8.19
CA PRO A 107 -10.97 1.37 -8.36
C PRO A 107 -11.91 2.57 -8.59
N GLU A 108 -13.08 2.35 -9.18
CA GLU A 108 -14.11 3.38 -9.40
C GLU A 108 -14.76 3.90 -8.11
N GLU A 109 -14.67 3.14 -7.02
CA GLU A 109 -15.17 3.50 -5.70
C GLU A 109 -14.09 4.15 -4.82
N TRP A 110 -12.87 4.30 -5.34
CA TRP A 110 -11.73 4.82 -4.59
C TRP A 110 -11.81 6.34 -4.48
N SER A 111 -11.59 6.82 -3.26
CA SER A 111 -11.41 8.25 -3.02
C SER A 111 -10.00 8.69 -3.47
N ALA A 112 -9.77 10.00 -3.51
CA ALA A 112 -8.43 10.55 -3.74
C ALA A 112 -7.38 10.12 -2.68
N GLN A 113 -7.81 9.61 -1.52
CA GLN A 113 -6.93 9.11 -0.46
C GLN A 113 -6.66 7.60 -0.55
N SER A 114 -7.55 6.85 -1.22
CA SER A 114 -7.55 5.40 -1.22
C SER A 114 -6.26 4.77 -1.77
N PRO A 115 -5.65 5.25 -2.87
CA PRO A 115 -4.39 4.68 -3.36
C PRO A 115 -3.27 4.71 -2.32
N ALA A 116 -3.15 5.83 -1.60
CA ALA A 116 -2.16 6.01 -0.55
C ALA A 116 -2.48 5.12 0.67
N SER A 117 -3.75 5.05 1.10
CA SER A 117 -4.19 4.14 2.19
C SER A 117 -3.89 2.68 1.87
N LEU A 118 -4.27 2.22 0.68
CA LEU A 118 -4.06 0.84 0.23
C LEU A 118 -2.57 0.50 0.15
N ALA A 119 -1.73 1.43 -0.34
CA ALA A 119 -0.29 1.23 -0.43
C ALA A 119 0.37 0.89 0.93
N ILE A 120 -0.21 1.36 2.03
CA ILE A 120 0.27 1.13 3.40
C ILE A 120 -0.65 0.22 4.23
N GLY A 121 -1.61 -0.45 3.58
CA GLY A 121 -2.43 -1.52 4.15
C GLY A 121 -3.67 -1.10 4.92
N TYR A 122 -4.27 0.05 4.58
CA TYR A 122 -5.57 0.50 5.08
C TYR A 122 -6.60 0.51 3.95
N GLU A 123 -7.89 0.53 4.29
CA GLU A 123 -9.01 0.37 3.33
C GLU A 123 -9.09 -1.01 2.65
N ILE A 124 -8.45 -1.99 3.25
CA ILE A 124 -8.41 -3.39 2.81
C ILE A 124 -8.42 -4.30 4.03
N SER A 125 -9.11 -5.43 3.95
CA SER A 125 -9.15 -6.45 5.02
C SER A 125 -9.19 -7.86 4.48
#